data_AF-A0A4Q0S8C7-F1
#
_entry.id   AF-A0A4Q0S8C7-F1
#
_cell.length_a   1.000
_cell.length_b   1.000
_cell.length_c   1.000
_cell.angle_alpha   90.00
_cell.angle_beta   90.00
_cell.angle_gamma   90.00
#
_symmetry.space_group_name_H-M   'P 1'
#
loop_
_entity.id
_entity.type
_entity.pdbx_description
1 polymer ?
#
loop_
_entity_poly.entity_id
_entity_poly.type
_entity_poly.pdbx_seq_one_letter_code
_entity_poly.pdbx_strand_id
1 'polypeptide(L)'
;MRVLLPILGLVGVIWTIVTLPTFSVGTPARKIAERILANDRFKPPMLNEIRARIETYPTSVLNRSDISRARALIVLSVAEDAALKNTGERDHHRAAADEKIRASLLLNPSDSFLWFVWYSLKMSVEGFDERSLRYLEFSYASAPLEAWIALRRNSVGLAVLPLVGEEARQRILLEFAALVDGGFHQAAAINLTGVGWSERVLLLSTLTHVDIIAREAFARVLAREGVKVSVPGVQTDERVWR
;
A
#
# COMPACT_ATOMS: atom_id res chain seq x y z
N MET A 1 -23.59 28.38 38.52
CA MET A 1 -22.86 28.40 37.23
C MET A 1 -21.35 28.63 37.31
N ARG A 2 -20.80 29.29 38.35
CA ARG A 2 -19.35 29.63 38.41
C ARG A 2 -18.39 28.44 38.67
N VAL A 3 -18.90 27.31 39.16
CA VAL A 3 -18.10 26.11 39.50
C VAL A 3 -18.02 25.09 38.34
N LEU A 4 -18.88 25.22 37.32
CA LEU A 4 -18.90 24.29 36.17
C LEU A 4 -17.73 24.52 35.20
N LEU A 5 -17.31 25.77 35.01
CA LEU A 5 -16.18 26.15 34.16
C LEU A 5 -14.82 25.53 34.57
N PRO A 6 -14.39 25.55 35.85
CA PRO A 6 -13.12 24.94 36.24
C PRO A 6 -13.13 23.40 36.14
N ILE A 7 -14.29 22.76 36.33
CA ILE A 7 -14.43 21.30 36.22
C ILE A 7 -14.28 20.86 34.75
N LEU A 8 -14.88 21.58 33.81
CA LEU A 8 -14.71 21.32 32.37
C LEU A 8 -13.25 21.50 31.91
N GLY A 9 -12.54 22.50 32.44
CA GLY A 9 -11.12 22.71 32.17
C GLY A 9 -10.26 21.54 32.66
N LEU A 10 -10.52 21.04 33.87
CA LEU A 10 -9.84 19.87 34.44
C LEU A 10 -10.10 18.59 33.63
N VAL A 11 -11.34 18.38 33.18
CA VAL A 11 -11.67 17.24 32.31
C VAL A 11 -10.93 17.32 30.97
N GLY A 12 -10.80 18.51 30.39
CA GLY A 12 -10.01 18.73 29.17
C GLY A 12 -8.52 18.39 29.36
N VAL A 13 -7.92 18.87 30.46
CA VAL A 13 -6.50 18.59 30.77
C VAL A 13 -6.27 17.11 31.04
N ILE A 14 -7.15 16.46 31.80
CA ILE A 14 -7.08 15.02 32.08
C ILE A 14 -7.25 14.23 30.78
N TRP A 15 -8.18 14.62 29.92
CA TRP A 15 -8.37 14.00 28.60
C TRP A 15 -7.10 14.11 27.75
N THR A 16 -6.48 15.29 27.70
CA THR A 16 -5.22 15.51 26.98
C THR A 16 -4.08 14.67 27.57
N ILE A 17 -3.94 14.58 28.89
CA ILE A 17 -2.92 13.75 29.57
C ILE A 17 -3.14 12.24 29.33
N VAL A 18 -4.39 11.77 29.27
CA VAL A 18 -4.71 10.36 29.02
C VAL A 18 -4.55 10.00 27.54
N THR A 19 -4.84 10.93 26.62
CA THR A 19 -4.78 10.68 25.17
C THR A 19 -3.42 10.94 24.52
N LEU A 20 -2.62 11.89 25.01
CA LEU A 20 -1.27 12.18 24.49
C LEU A 20 -0.33 10.97 24.46
N PRO A 21 -0.27 10.11 25.50
CA PRO A 21 0.57 8.91 25.49
C PRO A 21 0.15 7.91 24.39
N THR A 22 -1.13 7.85 24.06
CA THR A 22 -1.65 7.02 22.96
C THR A 22 -1.13 7.45 21.59
N PHE A 23 -0.88 8.76 21.39
CA PHE A 23 -0.31 9.30 20.17
C PHE A 23 1.23 9.18 20.11
N SER A 24 1.94 9.21 21.24
CA SER A 24 3.41 9.16 21.28
C SER A 24 4.00 7.76 21.15
N VAL A 25 3.26 6.72 21.54
CA VAL A 25 3.66 5.30 21.35
C VAL A 25 3.44 4.85 19.89
N GLY A 26 2.57 5.53 19.14
CA GLY A 26 2.30 5.24 17.72
C GLY A 26 3.32 5.85 16.74
N THR A 27 4.08 6.86 17.14
CA THR A 27 4.99 7.60 16.25
C THR A 27 6.18 6.77 15.73
N PRO A 28 6.84 5.93 16.54
CA PRO A 28 7.88 5.04 16.04
C PRO A 28 7.33 3.97 15.11
N ALA A 29 6.19 3.35 15.44
CA ALA A 29 5.53 2.33 14.63
C ALA A 29 5.04 2.89 13.28
N ARG A 30 4.52 4.12 13.26
CA ARG A 30 4.10 4.83 12.05
C ARG A 30 5.29 5.21 11.16
N LYS A 31 6.39 5.70 11.73
CA LYS A 31 7.65 5.96 11.00
C LYS A 31 8.31 4.69 10.47
N ILE A 32 8.19 3.57 11.18
CA ILE A 32 8.67 2.26 10.74
C ILE A 32 7.80 1.73 9.60
N ALA A 33 6.47 1.85 9.70
CA ALA A 33 5.57 1.54 8.59
C ALA A 33 5.91 2.41 7.37
N GLU A 34 5.98 3.74 7.51
CA GLU A 34 6.34 4.65 6.41
C GLU A 34 7.68 4.30 5.73
N ARG A 35 8.67 3.81 6.49
CA ARG A 35 9.96 3.34 5.94
C ARG A 35 9.89 1.94 5.29
N ILE A 36 9.14 1.00 5.85
CA ILE A 36 8.84 -0.32 5.24
C ILE A 36 8.06 -0.12 3.93
N LEU A 37 7.17 0.87 3.92
CA LEU A 37 6.32 1.24 2.79
C LEU A 37 7.08 1.97 1.67
N ALA A 38 8.23 2.59 1.97
CA ALA A 38 9.09 3.22 0.97
C ALA A 38 10.01 2.25 0.19
N ASN A 39 9.90 0.93 0.44
CA ASN A 39 10.77 -0.09 -0.14
C ASN A 39 12.27 0.10 0.16
N ASP A 40 12.60 0.88 1.20
CA ASP A 40 13.95 0.96 1.73
C ASP A 40 14.30 -0.42 2.31
N ARG A 41 15.26 -1.11 1.70
CA ARG A 41 15.73 -2.40 2.19
C ARG A 41 16.26 -2.22 3.62
N PHE A 42 15.53 -2.75 4.59
CA PHE A 42 15.96 -2.69 5.98
C PHE A 42 17.21 -3.54 6.15
N LYS A 43 18.23 -2.99 6.82
CA LYS A 43 19.39 -3.79 7.25
C LYS A 43 18.89 -4.80 8.30
N PRO A 44 19.17 -6.11 8.15
CA PRO A 44 18.67 -7.17 9.05
C PRO A 44 18.84 -6.94 10.57
N PRO A 45 19.93 -6.30 11.07
CA PRO A 45 20.10 -6.05 12.49
C PRO A 45 19.00 -5.14 13.08
N MET A 46 18.51 -4.18 12.30
CA MET A 46 17.52 -3.20 12.76
C MET A 46 16.12 -3.84 12.89
N LEU A 47 15.77 -4.79 12.02
CA LEU A 47 14.50 -5.52 12.10
C LEU A 47 14.44 -6.41 13.35
N ASN A 48 15.55 -7.07 13.69
CA ASN A 48 15.64 -7.92 14.88
C ASN A 48 15.54 -7.12 16.19
N GLU A 49 16.15 -5.93 16.25
CA GLU A 49 16.06 -5.03 17.41
C GLU A 49 14.62 -4.53 17.63
N ILE A 50 13.93 -4.13 16.55
CA ILE A 50 12.53 -3.67 16.62
C ILE A 50 11.62 -4.83 17.02
N ARG A 51 11.82 -6.03 16.45
CA ARG A 51 11.07 -7.23 16.81
C ARG A 51 11.22 -7.57 18.30
N ALA A 52 12.46 -7.62 18.80
CA ALA A 52 12.74 -7.90 20.21
C ALA A 52 12.07 -6.88 21.14
N ARG A 53 12.00 -5.61 20.74
CA ARG A 53 11.33 -4.55 21.51
C ARG A 53 9.79 -4.67 21.49
N ILE A 54 9.20 -5.22 20.43
CA ILE A 54 7.74 -5.42 20.36
C ILE A 54 7.32 -6.66 21.14
N GLU A 55 8.15 -7.69 21.16
CA GLU A 55 7.88 -8.94 21.89
C GLU A 55 7.88 -8.77 23.42
N THR A 56 8.42 -7.66 23.95
CA THR A 56 8.36 -7.34 25.40
C THR A 56 7.07 -6.63 25.83
N TYR A 57 6.18 -6.25 24.91
CA TYR A 57 4.92 -5.59 25.28
C TYR A 57 3.89 -6.56 25.88
N PRO A 58 3.09 -6.10 26.88
CA PRO A 58 1.98 -6.88 27.42
C PRO A 58 0.93 -7.24 26.37
N THR A 59 0.26 -8.38 26.51
CA THR A 59 -0.78 -8.85 25.57
C THR A 59 -1.91 -7.84 25.35
N SER A 60 -2.28 -7.07 26.37
CA SER A 60 -3.29 -5.99 26.26
C SER A 60 -2.87 -4.85 25.33
N VAL A 61 -1.56 -4.56 25.27
CA VAL A 61 -0.98 -3.56 24.36
C VAL A 61 -0.86 -4.14 22.95
N LEU A 62 -0.53 -5.44 22.82
CA LEU A 62 -0.47 -6.14 21.54
C LEU A 62 -1.83 -6.25 20.82
N ASN A 63 -2.93 -6.20 21.57
CA ASN A 63 -4.29 -6.20 21.01
C ASN A 63 -4.74 -4.84 20.45
N ARG A 64 -3.92 -3.79 20.55
CA ARG A 64 -4.19 -2.54 19.84
C ARG A 64 -3.93 -2.73 18.34
N SER A 65 -4.87 -2.28 17.51
CA SER A 65 -4.82 -2.46 16.05
C SER A 65 -3.56 -1.87 15.41
N ASP A 66 -3.07 -0.73 15.90
CA ASP A 66 -1.85 -0.07 15.43
C ASP A 66 -0.58 -0.89 15.70
N ILE A 67 -0.49 -1.49 16.90
CA ILE A 67 0.65 -2.33 17.30
C ILE A 67 0.60 -3.70 16.61
N SER A 68 -0.58 -4.29 16.50
CA SER A 68 -0.78 -5.55 15.76
C SER A 68 -0.41 -5.39 14.28
N ARG A 69 -0.82 -4.29 13.65
CA ARG A 69 -0.45 -3.93 12.28
C ARG A 69 1.05 -3.80 12.13
N ALA A 70 1.71 -3.03 13.00
CA ALA A 70 3.16 -2.86 12.94
C ALA A 70 3.90 -4.20 13.06
N ARG A 71 3.46 -5.07 13.97
CA ARG A 71 4.01 -6.42 14.15
C ARG A 71 3.84 -7.27 12.89
N ALA A 72 2.66 -7.27 12.27
CA ALA A 72 2.41 -7.99 11.02
C ALA A 72 3.36 -7.55 9.91
N LEU A 73 3.57 -6.24 9.75
CA LEU A 73 4.47 -5.69 8.73
C LEU A 73 5.94 -6.02 8.98
N ILE A 74 6.39 -6.03 10.23
CA ILE A 74 7.78 -6.40 10.58
C ILE A 74 8.03 -7.88 10.27
N VAL A 75 7.13 -8.76 10.69
CA VAL A 75 7.26 -10.21 10.43
C VAL A 75 7.21 -10.49 8.93
N LEU A 76 6.35 -9.79 8.19
CA LEU A 76 6.33 -9.86 6.73
C LEU A 76 7.67 -9.43 6.12
N SER A 77 8.26 -8.31 6.57
CA SER A 77 9.55 -7.84 6.05
C SER A 77 10.68 -8.85 6.29
N VAL A 78 10.69 -9.53 7.45
CA VAL A 78 11.61 -10.64 7.73
C VAL A 78 11.37 -11.81 6.78
N ALA A 79 10.12 -12.16 6.51
CA ALA A 79 9.78 -13.23 5.57
C ALA A 79 10.20 -12.91 4.12
N GLU A 80 10.02 -11.66 3.68
CA GLU A 80 10.46 -11.19 2.37
C GLU A 80 12.00 -11.24 2.25
N ASP A 81 12.75 -10.81 3.27
CA ASP A 81 14.22 -10.90 3.31
C ASP A 81 14.73 -12.35 3.30
N ALA A 82 14.10 -13.23 4.08
CA ALA A 82 14.41 -14.67 4.10
C ALA A 82 14.13 -15.34 2.75
N ALA A 83 13.07 -14.91 2.04
CA ALA A 83 12.76 -15.39 0.70
C ALA A 83 13.83 -14.99 -0.33
N LEU A 84 14.34 -13.75 -0.27
CA LEU A 84 15.40 -13.27 -1.15
C LEU A 84 16.74 -14.01 -0.92
N LYS A 85 17.05 -14.33 0.34
CA LYS A 85 18.30 -15.02 0.72
C LYS A 85 18.27 -16.54 0.51
N ASN A 86 17.12 -17.09 0.11
CA ASN A 86 16.92 -18.52 -0.07
C ASN A 86 17.33 -19.37 1.16
N THR A 87 16.98 -18.90 2.36
CA THR A 87 17.27 -19.63 3.60
C THR A 87 16.30 -20.79 3.81
N GLY A 88 16.74 -21.88 4.45
CA GLY A 88 15.88 -23.01 4.82
C GLY A 88 14.72 -22.67 5.78
N GLU A 89 14.75 -21.50 6.42
CA GLU A 89 13.69 -21.04 7.33
C GLU A 89 12.56 -20.27 6.63
N ARG A 90 12.59 -20.16 5.30
CA ARG A 90 11.65 -19.33 4.54
C ARG A 90 10.19 -19.63 4.86
N ASP A 91 9.84 -20.91 4.93
CA ASP A 91 8.46 -21.34 5.17
C ASP A 91 8.00 -21.03 6.59
N HIS A 92 8.91 -21.11 7.57
CA HIS A 92 8.62 -20.71 8.94
C HIS A 92 8.30 -19.21 9.03
N HIS A 93 9.13 -18.35 8.43
CA HIS A 93 8.90 -16.90 8.44
C HIS A 93 7.63 -16.51 7.67
N ARG A 94 7.30 -17.21 6.57
CA ARG A 94 6.05 -17.02 5.82
C ARG A 94 4.82 -17.41 6.62
N ALA A 95 4.84 -18.55 7.31
CA ALA A 95 3.74 -18.99 8.17
C ALA A 95 3.51 -18.00 9.32
N ALA A 96 4.58 -17.51 9.94
CA ALA A 96 4.50 -16.48 10.98
C ALA A 96 3.91 -15.17 10.44
N ALA A 97 4.29 -14.73 9.24
CA ALA A 97 3.74 -13.53 8.61
C ALA A 97 2.24 -13.68 8.34
N ASP A 98 1.82 -14.82 7.77
CA ASP A 98 0.42 -15.13 7.49
C ASP A 98 -0.44 -15.13 8.77
N GLU A 99 0.06 -15.70 9.87
CA GLU A 99 -0.63 -15.67 11.17
C GLU A 99 -0.80 -14.23 11.69
N LYS A 100 0.26 -13.40 11.64
CA LYS A 100 0.19 -12.03 12.16
C LYS A 100 -0.65 -11.10 11.30
N ILE A 101 -0.65 -11.27 9.99
CA ILE A 101 -1.52 -10.52 9.09
C ILE A 101 -2.99 -10.85 9.40
N ARG A 102 -3.34 -12.14 9.51
CA ARG A 102 -4.69 -12.56 9.91
C ARG A 102 -5.11 -11.99 11.26
N ALA A 103 -4.25 -12.10 12.27
CA ALA A 103 -4.53 -11.56 13.60
C ALA A 103 -4.76 -10.04 13.59
N SER A 104 -4.00 -9.31 12.77
CA SER A 104 -4.17 -7.86 12.63
C SER A 104 -5.45 -7.49 11.87
N LEU A 105 -5.81 -8.24 10.83
CA LEU A 105 -7.05 -8.04 10.08
C LEU A 105 -8.31 -8.35 10.89
N LEU A 106 -8.24 -9.26 11.87
CA LEU A 106 -9.33 -9.47 12.84
C LEU A 106 -9.58 -8.24 13.72
N LEU A 107 -8.55 -7.44 14.00
CA LEU A 107 -8.66 -6.21 14.79
C LEU A 107 -9.02 -4.98 13.93
N ASN A 108 -8.60 -4.98 12.66
CA ASN A 108 -8.92 -3.94 11.69
C ASN A 108 -9.20 -4.54 10.31
N PRO A 109 -10.45 -4.95 10.04
CA PRO A 109 -10.82 -5.57 8.76
C PRO A 109 -10.83 -4.58 7.58
N SER A 110 -10.70 -3.27 7.84
CA SER A 110 -10.61 -2.23 6.82
C SER A 110 -9.18 -1.87 6.43
N ASP A 111 -8.16 -2.60 6.91
CA ASP A 111 -6.77 -2.33 6.54
C ASP A 111 -6.46 -2.82 5.11
N SER A 112 -6.63 -1.90 4.17
CA SER A 112 -6.37 -2.08 2.74
C SER A 112 -4.98 -2.63 2.43
N PHE A 113 -3.94 -2.14 3.12
CA PHE A 113 -2.58 -2.59 2.85
C PHE A 113 -2.33 -4.01 3.35
N LEU A 114 -2.86 -4.37 4.52
CA LEU A 114 -2.76 -5.74 5.04
C LEU A 114 -3.45 -6.74 4.12
N TRP A 115 -4.63 -6.42 3.58
CA TRP A 115 -5.28 -7.24 2.56
C TRP A 115 -4.41 -7.44 1.31
N PHE A 116 -3.76 -6.37 0.83
CA PHE A 116 -2.88 -6.43 -0.33
C PHE A 116 -1.63 -7.30 -0.10
N VAL A 117 -0.94 -7.11 1.03
CA VAL A 117 0.24 -7.92 1.33
C VAL A 117 -0.12 -9.36 1.66
N TRP A 118 -1.33 -9.62 2.17
CA TRP A 118 -1.82 -10.98 2.36
C TRP A 118 -2.02 -11.70 1.03
N TYR A 119 -2.66 -11.03 0.06
CA TYR A 119 -2.76 -11.53 -1.32
C TYR A 119 -1.37 -11.88 -1.88
N SER A 120 -0.43 -10.93 -1.79
CA SER A 120 0.93 -11.10 -2.32
C SER A 120 1.67 -12.25 -1.64
N LEU A 121 1.51 -12.41 -0.32
CA LEU A 121 2.08 -13.53 0.43
C LEU A 121 1.51 -14.87 -0.06
N LYS A 122 0.17 -14.98 -0.21
CA LYS A 122 -0.50 -16.19 -0.70
C LYS A 122 -0.05 -16.57 -2.10
N MET A 123 -0.02 -15.60 -3.01
CA MET A 123 0.51 -15.79 -4.37
C MET A 123 1.96 -16.30 -4.40
N SER A 124 2.80 -15.86 -3.45
CA SER A 124 4.22 -16.27 -3.38
C SER A 124 4.47 -17.67 -2.81
N VAL A 125 3.48 -18.24 -2.11
CA VAL A 125 3.57 -19.54 -1.43
C VAL A 125 2.84 -20.61 -2.21
N GLU A 126 1.58 -20.33 -2.55
CA GLU A 126 0.65 -21.30 -3.12
C GLU A 126 0.59 -21.20 -4.66
N GLY A 127 1.18 -20.14 -5.23
CA GLY A 127 1.01 -19.80 -6.64
C GLY A 127 -0.33 -19.11 -6.88
N PHE A 128 -0.80 -19.14 -8.13
CA PHE A 128 -2.10 -18.57 -8.47
C PHE A 128 -3.25 -19.43 -7.93
N ASP A 129 -4.07 -18.83 -7.07
CA ASP A 129 -5.36 -19.37 -6.60
C ASP A 129 -6.43 -18.30 -6.74
N GLU A 130 -7.53 -18.60 -7.42
CA GLU A 130 -8.67 -17.69 -7.60
C GLU A 130 -9.23 -17.21 -6.25
N ARG A 131 -9.17 -18.04 -5.20
CA ARG A 131 -9.62 -17.65 -3.86
C ARG A 131 -8.79 -16.52 -3.27
N SER A 132 -7.51 -16.42 -3.67
CA SER A 132 -6.62 -15.36 -3.21
C SER A 132 -7.00 -14.00 -3.81
N LEU A 133 -7.62 -13.96 -5.00
CA LEU A 133 -8.07 -12.71 -5.64
C LEU A 133 -9.00 -11.92 -4.74
N ARG A 134 -9.83 -12.59 -3.93
CA ARG A 134 -10.72 -11.95 -2.96
C ARG A 134 -9.98 -11.06 -1.97
N TYR A 135 -8.74 -11.39 -1.59
CA TYR A 135 -7.93 -10.55 -0.71
C TYR A 135 -7.51 -9.26 -1.41
N LEU A 136 -7.18 -9.33 -2.69
CA LEU A 136 -6.88 -8.14 -3.49
C LEU A 136 -8.15 -7.27 -3.69
N GLU A 137 -9.30 -7.90 -3.93
CA GLU A 137 -10.58 -7.20 -4.02
C GLU A 137 -10.94 -6.50 -2.71
N PHE A 138 -10.74 -7.15 -1.55
CA PHE A 138 -10.93 -6.52 -0.24
C PHE A 138 -9.97 -5.35 0.00
N SER A 139 -8.73 -5.46 -0.49
CA SER A 139 -7.79 -4.34 -0.47
C SER A 139 -8.35 -3.13 -1.21
N TYR A 140 -8.83 -3.33 -2.44
CA TYR A 140 -9.44 -2.27 -3.24
C TYR A 140 -10.74 -1.74 -2.62
N ALA A 141 -11.55 -2.59 -1.99
CA ALA A 141 -12.79 -2.21 -1.33
C ALA A 141 -12.56 -1.30 -0.13
N SER A 142 -11.53 -1.58 0.69
CA SER A 142 -11.35 -0.99 2.02
C SER A 142 -10.68 0.38 2.03
N ALA A 143 -9.75 0.64 1.10
CA ALA A 143 -9.18 1.98 0.90
C ALA A 143 -8.77 2.15 -0.56
N PRO A 144 -9.70 2.60 -1.43
CA PRO A 144 -9.36 2.95 -2.79
C PRO A 144 -8.47 4.21 -2.78
N LEU A 145 -7.50 4.28 -3.71
CA LEU A 145 -6.74 5.51 -4.03
C LEU A 145 -5.77 6.02 -2.96
N GLU A 146 -5.34 5.19 -2.00
CA GLU A 146 -4.19 5.56 -1.16
C GLU A 146 -2.90 5.51 -1.98
N ALA A 147 -2.38 6.68 -2.36
CA ALA A 147 -1.27 6.86 -3.30
C ALA A 147 -0.05 5.95 -2.99
N TRP A 148 0.30 5.77 -1.72
CA TRP A 148 1.45 4.96 -1.33
C TRP A 148 1.19 3.44 -1.46
N ILE A 149 -0.05 2.97 -1.27
CA ILE A 149 -0.44 1.58 -1.55
C ILE A 149 -0.47 1.37 -3.06
N ALA A 150 -1.05 2.32 -3.79
CA ALA A 150 -1.23 2.28 -5.23
C ALA A 150 0.08 2.04 -6.00
N LEU A 151 1.21 2.60 -5.53
CA LEU A 151 2.53 2.40 -6.14
C LEU A 151 2.93 0.93 -6.28
N ARG A 152 2.58 0.07 -5.29
CA ARG A 152 2.88 -1.36 -5.33
C ARG A 152 1.68 -2.19 -5.77
N ARG A 153 0.47 -1.77 -5.38
CA ARG A 153 -0.76 -2.53 -5.62
C ARG A 153 -1.23 -2.42 -7.07
N ASN A 154 -1.09 -1.26 -7.71
CA ASN A 154 -1.65 -1.05 -9.04
C ASN A 154 -1.02 -1.98 -10.09
N SER A 155 0.31 -2.15 -10.07
CA SER A 155 1.00 -3.10 -10.96
C SER A 155 0.50 -4.53 -10.79
N VAL A 156 0.30 -4.95 -9.54
CA VAL A 156 -0.22 -6.28 -9.18
C VAL A 156 -1.69 -6.44 -9.62
N GLY A 157 -2.53 -5.44 -9.38
CA GLY A 157 -3.93 -5.43 -9.81
C GLY A 157 -4.07 -5.49 -11.32
N LEU A 158 -3.23 -4.76 -12.05
CA LEU A 158 -3.20 -4.78 -13.50
C LEU A 158 -2.79 -6.14 -14.06
N ALA A 159 -1.88 -6.86 -13.40
CA ALA A 159 -1.46 -8.20 -13.81
C ALA A 159 -2.58 -9.24 -13.75
N VAL A 160 -3.61 -9.02 -12.92
CA VAL A 160 -4.77 -9.91 -12.78
C VAL A 160 -6.09 -9.23 -13.17
N LEU A 161 -6.02 -8.10 -13.88
CA LEU A 161 -7.18 -7.28 -14.24
C LEU A 161 -8.32 -8.05 -14.91
N PRO A 162 -8.08 -9.04 -15.80
CA PRO A 162 -9.16 -9.81 -16.43
C PRO A 162 -9.84 -10.82 -15.50
N LEU A 163 -9.23 -11.10 -14.34
CA LEU A 163 -9.63 -12.19 -13.43
C LEU A 163 -10.40 -11.68 -12.20
N VAL A 164 -10.32 -10.39 -11.91
CA VAL A 164 -11.03 -9.78 -10.78
C VAL A 164 -12.47 -9.40 -11.14
N GLY A 165 -13.33 -9.27 -10.14
CA GLY A 165 -14.70 -8.78 -10.31
C GLY A 165 -14.75 -7.35 -10.86
N GLU A 166 -15.90 -6.99 -11.45
CA GLU A 166 -16.14 -5.70 -12.11
C GLU A 166 -15.78 -4.49 -11.24
N GLU A 167 -16.18 -4.52 -9.96
CA GLU A 167 -15.93 -3.43 -9.02
C GLU A 167 -14.43 -3.23 -8.78
N ALA A 168 -13.70 -4.32 -8.52
CA ALA A 168 -12.26 -4.26 -8.33
C ALA A 168 -11.55 -3.81 -9.60
N ARG A 169 -12.00 -4.28 -10.78
CA ARG A 169 -11.48 -3.84 -12.08
C ARG A 169 -11.59 -2.32 -12.24
N GLN A 170 -12.75 -1.75 -11.96
CA GLN A 170 -12.96 -0.30 -12.03
C GLN A 170 -12.04 0.45 -11.03
N ARG A 171 -11.91 -0.05 -9.80
CA ARG A 171 -11.02 0.55 -8.79
C ARG A 171 -9.55 0.48 -9.19
N ILE A 172 -9.08 -0.59 -9.84
CA ILE A 172 -7.71 -0.69 -10.37
C ILE A 172 -7.47 0.35 -11.46
N LEU A 173 -8.42 0.51 -12.40
CA LEU A 173 -8.32 1.49 -13.48
C LEU A 173 -8.35 2.94 -12.96
N LEU A 174 -9.19 3.23 -11.96
CA LEU A 174 -9.22 4.53 -11.30
C LEU A 174 -7.95 4.81 -10.51
N GLU A 175 -7.37 3.79 -9.87
CA GLU A 175 -6.10 3.91 -9.16
C GLU A 175 -4.95 4.26 -10.12
N PHE A 176 -4.95 3.72 -11.34
CA PHE A 176 -4.00 4.13 -12.38
C PHE A 176 -4.15 5.62 -12.73
N ALA A 177 -5.38 6.09 -12.96
CA ALA A 177 -5.63 7.51 -13.24
C ALA A 177 -5.17 8.41 -12.07
N ALA A 178 -5.42 7.98 -10.83
CA ALA A 178 -4.98 8.69 -9.63
C ALA A 178 -3.45 8.71 -9.47
N LEU A 179 -2.72 7.69 -9.92
CA LEU A 179 -1.25 7.72 -9.96
C LEU A 179 -0.75 8.80 -10.92
N VAL A 180 -1.40 8.95 -12.08
CA VAL A 180 -1.05 10.02 -13.04
C VAL A 180 -1.37 11.39 -12.45
N ASP A 181 -2.58 11.56 -11.92
CA ASP A 181 -3.03 12.83 -11.32
C ASP A 181 -2.17 13.25 -10.11
N GLY A 182 -1.78 12.27 -9.28
CA GLY A 182 -0.92 12.46 -8.12
C GLY A 182 0.57 12.68 -8.42
N GLY A 183 0.97 12.76 -9.70
CA GLY A 183 2.35 13.04 -10.09
C GLY A 183 3.29 11.82 -10.11
N PHE A 184 2.79 10.60 -9.90
CA PHE A 184 3.58 9.35 -9.92
C PHE A 184 3.81 8.83 -11.34
N HIS A 185 4.18 9.72 -12.26
CA HIS A 185 4.24 9.47 -13.70
C HIS A 185 5.18 8.32 -14.09
N GLN A 186 6.30 8.14 -13.37
CA GLN A 186 7.23 7.04 -13.61
C GLN A 186 6.60 5.67 -13.30
N ALA A 187 5.90 5.57 -12.17
CA ALA A 187 5.20 4.35 -11.79
C ALA A 187 4.05 4.05 -12.75
N ALA A 188 3.30 5.08 -13.14
CA ALA A 188 2.25 4.96 -14.16
C ALA A 188 2.80 4.52 -15.53
N ALA A 189 4.00 4.99 -15.93
CA ALA A 189 4.60 4.61 -17.20
C ALA A 189 5.01 3.12 -17.21
N ILE A 190 5.60 2.65 -16.10
CA ILE A 190 5.89 1.22 -15.88
C ILE A 190 4.61 0.40 -15.94
N ASN A 191 3.54 0.83 -15.28
CA ASN A 191 2.25 0.13 -15.29
C ASN A 191 1.64 0.07 -16.70
N LEU A 192 1.64 1.18 -17.43
CA LEU A 192 1.10 1.25 -18.80
C LEU A 192 1.89 0.36 -19.77
N THR A 193 3.21 0.34 -19.65
CA THR A 193 4.07 -0.46 -20.53
C THR A 193 4.07 -1.94 -20.17
N GLY A 194 3.84 -2.28 -18.90
CA GLY A 194 3.78 -3.67 -18.41
C GLY A 194 2.52 -4.44 -18.79
N VAL A 195 1.42 -3.77 -19.15
CA VAL A 195 0.16 -4.43 -19.51
C VAL A 195 0.03 -4.73 -21.01
N GLY A 196 -0.91 -5.62 -21.34
CA GLY A 196 -1.30 -5.97 -22.70
C GLY A 196 -1.98 -4.82 -23.45
N TRP A 197 -2.06 -4.94 -24.79
CA TRP A 197 -2.56 -3.87 -25.65
C TRP A 197 -4.01 -3.47 -25.35
N SER A 198 -4.88 -4.43 -25.07
CA SER A 198 -6.27 -4.19 -24.68
C SER A 198 -6.36 -3.36 -23.40
N GLU A 199 -5.56 -3.71 -22.40
CA GLU A 199 -5.55 -3.01 -21.11
C GLU A 199 -4.94 -1.62 -21.25
N ARG A 200 -3.94 -1.42 -22.12
CA ARG A 200 -3.39 -0.07 -22.41
C ARG A 200 -4.47 0.89 -22.89
N VAL A 201 -5.36 0.45 -23.79
CA VAL A 201 -6.46 1.28 -24.29
C VAL A 201 -7.40 1.65 -23.14
N LEU A 202 -7.74 0.70 -22.28
CA LEU A 202 -8.57 0.94 -21.09
C LEU A 202 -7.90 1.95 -20.14
N LEU A 203 -6.62 1.78 -19.84
CA LEU A 203 -5.87 2.69 -18.96
C LEU A 203 -5.78 4.10 -19.53
N LEU A 204 -5.51 4.24 -20.84
CA LEU A 204 -5.49 5.55 -21.47
C LEU A 204 -6.88 6.21 -21.43
N SER A 205 -7.96 5.43 -21.61
CA SER A 205 -9.32 5.98 -21.57
C SER A 205 -9.69 6.62 -20.23
N THR A 206 -9.15 6.12 -19.10
CA THR A 206 -9.43 6.69 -17.77
C THR A 206 -8.76 8.04 -17.53
N LEU A 207 -7.74 8.39 -18.33
CA LEU A 207 -7.05 9.67 -18.21
C LEU A 207 -7.85 10.87 -18.72
N THR A 208 -8.98 10.64 -19.41
CA THR A 208 -9.84 11.73 -19.91
C THR A 208 -10.33 12.67 -18.79
N HIS A 209 -10.45 12.17 -17.56
CA HIS A 209 -10.87 12.92 -16.38
C HIS A 209 -9.71 13.47 -15.52
N VAL A 210 -8.46 13.18 -15.88
CA VAL A 210 -7.25 13.64 -15.16
C VAL A 210 -6.90 15.06 -15.57
N ASP A 211 -6.32 15.83 -14.66
CA ASP A 211 -5.88 17.20 -14.95
C ASP A 211 -4.95 17.25 -16.17
N ILE A 212 -5.10 18.28 -17.00
CA ILE A 212 -4.34 18.39 -18.24
C ILE A 212 -2.84 18.53 -17.99
N ILE A 213 -2.43 19.21 -16.92
CA ILE A 213 -1.03 19.40 -16.55
C ILE A 213 -0.40 18.04 -16.18
N ALA A 214 -1.13 17.23 -15.41
CA ALA A 214 -0.70 15.88 -15.04
C ALA A 214 -0.58 14.95 -16.26
N ARG A 215 -1.53 15.03 -17.19
CA ARG A 215 -1.48 14.28 -18.45
C ARG A 215 -0.30 14.69 -19.34
N GLU A 216 -0.04 15.98 -19.49
CA GLU A 216 1.12 16.47 -20.25
C GLU A 216 2.45 16.03 -19.61
N ALA A 217 2.55 16.09 -18.28
CA ALA A 217 3.71 15.62 -17.55
C ALA A 217 3.94 14.11 -17.75
N PHE A 218 2.87 13.32 -17.71
CA PHE A 218 2.91 11.91 -18.02
C PHE A 218 3.33 11.62 -19.47
N ALA A 219 2.76 12.34 -20.44
CA ALA A 219 3.14 12.23 -21.84
C ALA A 219 4.64 12.55 -22.07
N ARG A 220 5.18 13.53 -21.37
CA ARG A 220 6.63 13.84 -21.40
C ARG A 220 7.49 12.70 -20.87
N VAL A 221 7.07 12.01 -19.82
CA VAL A 221 7.77 10.83 -19.30
C VAL A 221 7.75 9.71 -20.34
N LEU A 222 6.58 9.40 -20.90
CA LEU A 222 6.44 8.37 -21.94
C LEU A 222 7.30 8.67 -23.17
N ALA A 223 7.34 9.93 -23.62
CA ALA A 223 8.17 10.35 -24.74
C ALA A 223 9.68 10.16 -24.45
N ARG A 224 10.13 10.50 -23.24
CA ARG A 224 11.53 10.29 -22.81
C ARG A 224 11.93 8.82 -22.76
N GLU A 225 10.98 7.94 -22.43
CA GLU A 225 11.18 6.48 -22.43
C GLU A 225 11.02 5.85 -23.82
N GLY A 226 10.74 6.65 -24.86
CA GLY A 226 10.53 6.16 -26.22
C GLY A 226 9.18 5.46 -26.44
N VAL A 227 8.25 5.60 -25.51
CA VAL A 227 6.91 5.00 -25.58
C VAL A 227 6.01 5.86 -26.47
N LYS A 228 5.69 5.35 -27.66
CA LYS A 228 4.82 6.02 -28.63
C LYS A 228 3.35 5.69 -28.36
N VAL A 229 2.68 6.51 -27.55
CA VAL A 229 1.24 6.41 -27.28
C VAL A 229 0.61 7.80 -27.22
N SER A 230 -0.65 7.91 -27.64
CA SER A 230 -1.42 9.15 -27.51
C SER A 230 -2.05 9.21 -26.13
N VAL A 231 -1.69 10.23 -25.35
CA VAL A 231 -2.35 10.55 -24.08
C VAL A 231 -3.55 11.45 -24.37
N PRO A 232 -4.78 11.12 -23.91
CA PRO A 232 -5.97 11.87 -24.28
C PRO A 232 -5.85 13.36 -23.97
N GLY A 233 -6.19 14.21 -24.94
CA GLY A 233 -6.17 15.68 -24.77
C GLY A 233 -4.79 16.32 -24.79
N VAL A 234 -3.70 15.55 -24.90
CA VAL A 234 -2.34 16.07 -25.02
C VAL A 234 -1.95 16.15 -26.50
N GLN A 235 -1.51 17.33 -26.95
CA GLN A 235 -0.90 17.48 -28.27
C GLN A 235 0.56 17.02 -28.19
N THR A 236 0.86 15.88 -28.80
CA THR A 236 2.25 15.47 -29.06
C THR A 236 2.76 16.24 -30.27
N ASP A 237 3.68 17.18 -30.06
CA ASP A 237 4.38 17.85 -31.14
C ASP A 237 5.26 16.80 -31.85
N GLU A 238 4.82 16.31 -33.01
CA GLU A 238 5.52 15.31 -33.82
C GLU A 238 6.87 15.79 -34.38
N ARG A 239 7.30 17.02 -34.04
CA ARG A 239 8.57 17.61 -34.48
C ARG A 239 9.76 17.06 -33.71
N VAL A 240 10.06 15.80 -33.99
CA VAL A 240 11.44 15.31 -34.00
C VAL A 240 12.18 16.10 -35.11
N TRP A 241 13.45 16.43 -34.92
CA TRP A 241 14.32 17.26 -35.81
C TRP A 241 14.15 18.80 -35.73
N ARG A 242 14.91 19.41 -34.82
CA ARG A 242 15.72 20.62 -35.09
C ARG A 242 17.08 20.48 -34.42
#